data_AF-A0A5B7AD95-F1
#
_entry.id   AF-A0A5B7AD95-F1
#
_cell.length_a   1.000
_cell.length_b   1.000
_cell.length_c   1.000
_cell.angle_alpha   90.00
_cell.angle_beta   90.00
_cell.angle_gamma   90.00
#
_symmetry.space_group_name_H-M   'P 1'
#
loop_
_entity.id
_entity.type
_entity.pdbx_description
1 polymer ?
#
loop_
_entity_poly.entity_id
_entity_poly.type
_entity_poly.pdbx_seq_one_letter_code
_entity_poly.pdbx_strand_id
1 'polypeptide(L)'
;VRYEPGNICNDLTHTQQGSGACGFNSICKAIDGTPSCECPPRGYSLMDPNNQFGGCKPDFPQGCGVTLLDDKSMSPPEELFEFERIPNVNWPFGDYESFAASNESQC
;
A
#
# COMPACT_ATOMS: atom_id res chain seq x y z
N VAL A 1 -27.39 9.23 -18.42
CA VAL A 1 -27.57 8.87 -16.99
C VAL A 1 -26.21 8.98 -16.34
N ARG A 2 -26.07 9.77 -15.27
CA ARG A 2 -24.84 9.88 -14.48
C ARG A 2 -24.91 8.81 -13.40
N TYR A 3 -23.97 7.87 -13.39
CA TYR A 3 -23.86 6.87 -12.34
C TYR A 3 -22.97 7.43 -11.24
N GLU A 4 -23.48 7.48 -10.00
CA GLU A 4 -22.73 7.86 -8.83
C GLU A 4 -22.53 6.60 -7.97
N PRO A 5 -21.28 6.17 -7.75
CA PRO A 5 -20.98 4.99 -6.96
C PRO A 5 -21.38 5.20 -5.49
N GLY A 6 -22.02 4.19 -4.89
CA GLY A 6 -22.38 4.23 -3.47
C GLY A 6 -21.14 4.18 -2.57
N ASN A 7 -20.09 3.48 -3.02
CA ASN A 7 -18.77 3.50 -2.41
C ASN A 7 -17.70 3.42 -3.51
N ILE A 8 -17.14 4.58 -3.86
CA ILE A 8 -16.14 4.70 -4.93
C ILE A 8 -14.88 3.85 -4.69
N CYS A 9 -14.52 3.56 -3.44
CA CYS A 9 -13.37 2.72 -3.10
C CYS A 9 -13.57 1.26 -3.53
N ASN A 10 -14.81 0.77 -3.46
CA ASN A 10 -15.19 -0.58 -3.87
C ASN A 10 -15.54 -0.67 -5.36
N ASP A 11 -16.02 0.43 -5.94
CA ASP A 11 -16.50 0.43 -7.33
C ASP A 11 -15.35 0.64 -8.33
N LEU A 12 -14.23 1.25 -7.91
CA LEU A 12 -13.03 1.44 -8.73
C LEU A 12 -11.94 0.39 -8.47
N THR A 13 -12.19 -0.59 -7.60
CA THR A 13 -11.22 -1.65 -7.33
C THR A 13 -11.19 -2.64 -8.49
N HIS A 14 -10.02 -2.82 -9.11
CA HIS A 14 -9.84 -3.80 -10.17
C HIS A 14 -9.38 -5.15 -9.59
N THR A 15 -9.97 -6.24 -10.06
CA THR A 15 -9.70 -7.61 -9.59
C THR A 15 -8.35 -8.19 -10.04
N GLN A 16 -7.61 -7.50 -10.92
CA GLN A 16 -6.39 -8.02 -11.51
C GLN A 16 -5.16 -7.13 -11.31
N GLN A 17 -5.27 -5.80 -11.47
CA GLN A 17 -4.17 -4.84 -11.34
C GLN A 17 -4.70 -3.42 -11.09
N GLY A 18 -3.91 -2.61 -10.38
CA GLY A 18 -4.15 -1.17 -10.21
C GLY A 18 -4.54 -0.78 -8.78
N SER A 19 -4.25 0.46 -8.41
CA SER A 19 -4.45 0.97 -7.05
C SER A 19 -5.89 1.42 -6.74
N GLY A 20 -6.74 1.51 -7.77
CA GLY A 20 -8.14 1.95 -7.65
C GLY A 20 -8.27 3.47 -7.52
N ALA A 21 -9.14 3.93 -6.62
CA ALA A 21 -9.43 5.36 -6.42
C ALA A 21 -8.29 6.14 -5.74
N CYS A 22 -7.42 5.43 -5.01
CA CYS A 22 -6.24 5.99 -4.35
C CYS A 22 -4.98 5.39 -4.97
N GLY A 23 -3.85 6.06 -4.81
CA GLY A 23 -2.55 5.51 -5.22
C GLY A 23 -2.13 4.31 -4.37
N PHE A 24 -1.03 3.66 -4.76
CA PHE A 24 -0.50 2.50 -4.06
C PHE A 24 -0.18 2.82 -2.59
N ASN A 25 -0.30 1.81 -1.72
CA ASN A 25 -0.09 1.89 -0.28
C ASN A 25 -0.98 2.93 0.44
N SER A 26 -2.10 3.36 -0.16
CA SER A 26 -3.06 4.27 0.47
C SER A 26 -4.34 3.54 0.88
N ILE A 27 -4.93 3.99 1.99
CA ILE A 27 -6.23 3.54 2.48
C ILE A 27 -7.30 4.45 1.88
N CYS A 28 -8.29 3.85 1.21
CA CYS A 28 -9.42 4.57 0.63
C CYS A 28 -10.62 4.58 1.58
N LYS A 29 -11.20 5.77 1.79
CA LYS A 29 -12.48 5.98 2.48
C LYS A 29 -13.43 6.73 1.57
N ALA A 30 -14.66 6.25 1.42
CA ALA A 30 -15.70 6.99 0.70
C ALA A 30 -16.44 7.92 1.67
N ILE A 31 -16.43 9.23 1.37
CA ILE A 31 -17.16 10.27 2.09
C ILE A 31 -18.13 10.89 1.09
N ASP A 32 -19.43 10.64 1.26
CA ASP A 32 -20.50 11.14 0.38
C ASP A 32 -20.23 10.87 -1.12
N GLY A 33 -19.74 9.66 -1.44
CA GLY A 33 -19.41 9.26 -2.81
C GLY A 33 -18.06 9.76 -3.34
N THR A 34 -17.33 10.57 -2.56
CA THR A 34 -16.00 11.09 -2.89
C THR A 34 -14.90 10.29 -2.20
N PRO A 35 -13.78 9.95 -2.86
CA PRO A 35 -12.69 9.24 -2.22
C PRO A 35 -11.85 10.19 -1.36
N SER A 36 -11.58 9.77 -0.14
CA SER A 36 -10.55 10.31 0.74
C SER A 36 -9.43 9.28 0.85
N CYS A 37 -8.21 9.68 0.51
CA CYS A 37 -7.04 8.81 0.46
C CYS A 37 -6.07 9.20 1.56
N GLU A 38 -5.72 8.24 2.41
CA GLU A 38 -4.84 8.44 3.56
C GLU A 38 -3.72 7.41 3.57
N CYS A 39 -2.54 7.79 4.06
CA CYS A 39 -1.48 6.80 4.30
C CYS A 39 -1.73 6.01 5.58
N PRO A 40 -1.19 4.78 5.69
CA PRO A 40 -1.09 4.08 6.95
C PRO A 40 -0.55 5.02 8.07
N PRO A 41 -1.06 4.89 9.30
CA PRO A 41 -0.78 5.85 10.37
C PRO A 41 0.69 5.87 10.81
N ARG A 42 1.44 4.80 10.58
CA ARG A 42 2.88 4.74 10.87
C ARG A 42 3.66 4.19 9.69
N GLY A 43 4.87 4.73 9.53
CA GLY A 43 5.87 4.23 8.59
C GLY A 43 5.54 4.51 7.13
N TYR A 44 4.53 5.33 6.82
CA TYR A 44 4.19 5.72 5.46
C TYR A 44 3.84 7.21 5.37
N SER A 45 4.33 7.84 4.31
CA SER A 45 4.04 9.24 3.99
C SER A 45 3.60 9.39 2.54
N LEU A 46 2.94 10.51 2.22
CA LEU A 46 2.52 10.81 0.85
C LEU A 46 3.74 10.85 -0.08
N MET A 47 3.59 10.27 -1.27
CA MET A 47 4.58 10.39 -2.35
C MET A 47 4.84 11.85 -2.72
N ASP A 48 3.76 12.62 -2.85
CA ASP A 48 3.76 14.07 -3.02
C ASP A 48 2.81 14.68 -1.97
N PRO A 49 3.31 15.55 -1.06
CA PRO A 49 2.49 16.21 -0.05
C PRO A 49 1.30 17.00 -0.62
N ASN A 50 1.34 17.38 -1.90
CA ASN A 50 0.28 18.14 -2.56
C ASN A 50 -0.71 17.25 -3.32
N ASN A 51 -0.50 15.92 -3.33
CA ASN A 51 -1.35 14.98 -4.05
C ASN A 51 -1.71 13.76 -3.17
N GLN A 52 -2.82 13.87 -2.45
CA GLN A 52 -3.35 12.78 -1.62
C GLN A 52 -3.73 11.52 -2.43
N PHE A 53 -3.98 11.65 -3.73
CA PHE A 53 -4.34 10.51 -4.60
C PHE A 53 -3.11 9.82 -5.20
N GLY A 54 -1.91 10.38 -5.03
CA GLY A 54 -0.67 9.90 -5.64
C GLY A 54 -0.07 8.65 -5.00
N GLY A 55 -0.61 8.20 -3.87
CA GLY A 55 -0.11 7.05 -3.13
C GLY A 55 0.85 7.41 -2.00
N CYS A 56 1.30 6.38 -1.29
CA CYS A 56 2.19 6.49 -0.15
C CYS A 56 3.49 5.71 -0.36
N LYS A 57 4.57 6.23 0.19
CA LYS A 57 5.87 5.55 0.31
C LYS A 57 6.13 5.12 1.74
N PRO A 58 6.90 4.05 1.94
CA PRO A 58 7.43 3.73 3.25
C PRO A 58 8.43 4.81 3.71
N ASP A 59 8.42 5.11 5.00
CA ASP A 59 9.40 5.97 5.68
C ASP A 59 10.58 5.17 6.25
N PHE A 60 10.61 3.87 5.95
CA PHE A 60 11.62 2.93 6.39
C PHE A 60 12.22 2.19 5.19
N PRO A 61 13.48 1.71 5.30
CA PRO A 61 14.12 0.95 4.23
C PRO A 61 13.35 -0.34 3.92
N GLN A 62 13.08 -0.58 2.65
CA GLN A 62 12.51 -1.84 2.15
C GLN A 62 13.49 -2.49 1.15
N GLY A 63 13.74 -3.80 1.28
CA GLY A 63 14.60 -4.54 0.36
C GLY A 63 15.37 -5.68 1.03
N CYS A 64 16.07 -6.48 0.22
CA CYS A 64 17.00 -7.50 0.74
C CYS A 64 18.33 -6.84 1.12
N GLY A 65 18.85 -7.16 2.32
CA GLY A 65 20.17 -6.70 2.77
C GLY A 65 20.19 -5.27 3.36
N VAL A 66 19.03 -4.69 3.66
CA VAL A 66 18.98 -3.40 4.38
C VAL A 66 19.36 -3.59 5.84
N THR A 67 20.55 -3.13 6.19
CA THR A 67 21.01 -2.93 7.56
C THR A 67 20.63 -1.51 7.98
N LEU A 68 20.14 -1.31 9.22
CA LEU A 68 19.87 0.03 9.75
C LEU A 68 21.16 0.85 10.00
N LEU A 69 22.34 0.29 9.72
CA LEU A 69 23.63 0.88 10.00
C LEU A 69 24.63 0.48 8.92
N ASP A 70 25.57 1.39 8.66
CA ASP A 70 26.73 1.23 7.77
C ASP A 70 27.71 0.13 8.23
N ASP A 71 27.37 -0.56 9.32
CA ASP A 71 28.10 -1.66 9.91
C ASP A 71 27.55 -3.00 9.41
N LYS A 72 28.47 -3.83 8.91
CA LYS A 72 28.27 -5.15 8.28
C LYS A 72 27.52 -6.20 9.13
N SER A 73 26.92 -5.86 10.26
CA SER A 73 26.11 -6.78 11.05
C SER A 73 24.65 -6.69 10.63
N MET A 74 24.13 -7.77 10.05
CA MET A 74 22.69 -7.93 9.85
C MET A 74 22.03 -8.03 11.24
N SER A 75 21.35 -6.96 11.67
CA SER A 75 20.43 -7.06 12.81
C SER A 75 19.33 -8.07 12.47
N PRO A 76 18.82 -8.83 13.46
CA PRO A 76 17.66 -9.70 13.27
C PRO A 76 16.49 -8.92 12.63
N PRO A 77 15.74 -9.49 11.68
CA PRO A 77 14.60 -8.83 11.05
C PRO A 77 13.57 -8.28 12.05
N GLU A 78 13.42 -8.93 13.20
CA GLU A 78 12.50 -8.52 14.27
C GLU A 78 12.92 -7.20 14.95
N GLU A 79 14.19 -6.80 14.81
CA GLU A 79 14.70 -5.51 15.29
C GLU A 79 14.62 -4.41 14.22
N LEU A 80 14.45 -4.80 12.95
CA LEU A 80 14.42 -3.90 11.79
C LEU A 80 13.00 -3.45 11.44
N PHE A 81 12.00 -4.30 11.70
CA PHE A 81 10.62 -4.07 11.28
C PHE A 81 9.64 -4.29 12.42
N GLU A 82 8.64 -3.41 12.52
CA GLU A 82 7.50 -3.55 13.42
C GLU A 82 6.24 -3.82 12.59
N PHE A 83 5.37 -4.70 13.08
CA PHE A 83 4.05 -4.93 12.51
C PHE A 83 2.99 -4.16 13.29
N GLU A 84 2.24 -3.30 12.59
CA GLU A 84 1.08 -2.62 13.15
C GLU A 84 -0.21 -3.21 12.59
N ARG A 85 -1.16 -3.49 13.49
CA ARG A 85 -2.51 -3.91 13.09
C ARG A 85 -3.39 -2.69 12.87
N ILE A 86 -3.87 -2.50 11.63
CA ILE A 86 -4.84 -1.46 11.29
C ILE A 86 -6.23 -2.10 11.20
N PRO A 87 -7.16 -1.83 12.13
CA PRO A 87 -8.50 -2.40 12.09
C PRO A 87 -9.38 -1.71 11.04
N ASN A 88 -10.43 -2.41 10.59
CA ASN A 88 -11.44 -1.90 9.65
C ASN A 88 -10.90 -1.43 8.29
N VAL A 89 -9.75 -1.96 7.88
CA VAL A 89 -9.22 -1.82 6.53
C VAL A 89 -9.39 -3.16 5.83
N ASN A 90 -9.95 -3.13 4.63
CA ASN A 90 -10.07 -4.31 3.78
C ASN A 90 -9.19 -4.13 2.56
N TRP A 91 -8.62 -5.25 2.17
CA TRP A 91 -7.59 -5.34 1.17
C TRP A 91 -7.97 -6.55 0.29
N PRO A 92 -9.01 -6.36 -0.54
CA PRO A 92 -9.91 -7.45 -0.96
C PRO A 92 -9.33 -8.42 -1.98
N PHE A 93 -8.24 -8.05 -2.66
CA PHE A 93 -7.69 -8.82 -3.80
C PHE A 93 -6.26 -9.31 -3.58
N GLY A 94 -5.73 -9.16 -2.37
CA GLY A 94 -4.32 -9.43 -2.09
C GLY A 94 -3.47 -8.22 -2.51
N ASP A 95 -2.83 -7.59 -1.55
CA ASP A 95 -2.28 -6.23 -1.69
C ASP A 95 -0.79 -6.23 -2.01
N TYR A 96 -0.29 -7.40 -2.34
CA TYR A 96 1.00 -7.61 -2.93
C TYR A 96 0.78 -8.06 -4.36
N GLU A 97 1.54 -7.44 -5.27
CA GLU A 97 1.63 -7.85 -6.66
C GLU A 97 1.88 -9.35 -6.71
N SER A 98 0.88 -10.12 -7.14
CA SER A 98 0.99 -11.56 -7.23
C SER A 98 1.78 -11.90 -8.49
N PHE A 99 2.96 -12.49 -8.34
CA PHE A 99 3.61 -13.11 -9.48
C PHE A 99 2.78 -14.33 -9.92
N ALA A 100 2.49 -14.43 -11.21
CA ALA A 100 1.97 -15.68 -11.77
C ALA A 100 2.97 -16.80 -11.49
N ALA A 101 2.48 -18.05 -11.38
CA ALA A 101 3.36 -19.20 -11.17
C ALA A 101 4.48 -19.21 -12.23
N SER A 102 5.71 -19.03 -11.76
CA SER A 102 6.93 -18.98 -12.58
C SER A 102 7.80 -20.21 -12.31
N ASN A 103 8.64 -20.56 -13.28
CA ASN A 103 9.69 -21.56 -13.06
C ASN A 103 10.89 -20.92 -12.34
N GLU A 104 11.83 -21.74 -11.86
CA GLU A 104 13.02 -21.29 -11.12
C GLU A 104 13.83 -20.21 -11.85
N SER A 105 13.88 -20.24 -13.18
CA SER A 105 14.64 -19.25 -13.96
C SER A 105 13.95 -17.89 -14.11
N GLN A 106 12.66 -17.82 -13.82
CA GLN A 106 11.83 -16.62 -13.93
C GLN A 106 11.50 -16.00 -12.56
N CYS A 107 11.77 -16.73 -11.48
CA CYS A 107 11.72 -16.24 -10.09
C CYS A 107 13.04 -15.54 -9.73
#